data_AF-A0A9P6N2J4-F1
#
_entry.id   AF-A0A9P6N2J4-F1
#
_cell.length_a   1.000
_cell.length_b   1.000
_cell.length_c   1.000
_cell.angle_alpha   90.00
_cell.angle_beta   90.00
_cell.angle_gamma   90.00
#
_symmetry.space_group_name_H-M   'P 1'
#
loop_
_entity.id
_entity.type
_entity.pdbx_description
1 polymer ?
#
loop_
_entity_poly.entity_id
_entity_poly.type
_entity_poly.pdbx_seq_one_letter_code
_entity_poly.pdbx_strand_id
1 'polypeptide(L)'
;MASSFEQDQQLFADTILKLQIHSALAKENIKNKKSPVPLLAQSCSLLDNFPTRSQHWTPAQETLINSLKIDSWLALTDACIQANDLIQAESSLHRLSALQEAAAGPLSLRSKANKSSRNKSRDTGRSSNNTSATVATTIPETAHVSDNPPSATSNPSYAEATTEQRQAANDLIQTWEKLSQVYSDMGKQDMANNFAKRSEKMREHLKNQQPQ
;
A
#
# COMPACT_ATOMS: atom_id res chain seq x y z
N MET A 1 -11.07 20.46 -25.51
CA MET A 1 -11.31 19.34 -24.57
C MET A 1 -10.98 17.97 -25.17
N ALA A 2 -11.17 17.71 -26.48
CA ALA A 2 -10.80 16.41 -27.07
C ALA A 2 -9.32 16.00 -26.89
N SER A 3 -8.41 16.98 -26.86
CA SER A 3 -6.96 16.76 -26.80
C SER A 3 -6.46 15.98 -25.58
N SER A 4 -7.08 16.13 -24.39
CA SER A 4 -6.63 15.40 -23.20
C SER A 4 -7.09 13.94 -23.19
N PHE A 5 -8.30 13.66 -23.68
CA PHE A 5 -8.80 12.29 -23.82
C PHE A 5 -7.92 11.48 -24.80
N GLU A 6 -7.64 12.05 -25.97
CA GLU A 6 -6.83 11.39 -27.00
C GLU A 6 -5.39 11.18 -26.55
N GLN A 7 -4.80 12.14 -25.81
CA GLN A 7 -3.49 11.99 -25.17
C GLN A 7 -3.46 10.85 -24.14
N ASP A 8 -4.48 10.73 -23.29
CA ASP A 8 -4.54 9.67 -22.28
C ASP A 8 -4.70 8.27 -22.90
N GLN A 9 -5.53 8.13 -23.95
CA GLN A 9 -5.68 6.87 -24.66
C GLN A 9 -4.40 6.50 -25.43
N GLN A 10 -3.72 7.48 -26.04
CA GLN A 10 -2.44 7.26 -26.71
C GLN A 10 -1.31 6.87 -25.74
N LEU A 11 -1.26 7.51 -24.57
CA LEU A 11 -0.34 7.19 -23.48
C LEU A 11 -0.59 5.77 -22.91
N PHE A 12 -1.85 5.38 -22.77
CA PHE A 12 -2.23 4.01 -22.43
C PHE A 12 -1.77 2.99 -23.47
N ALA A 13 -2.08 3.21 -24.75
CA ALA A 13 -1.68 2.31 -25.84
C ALA A 13 -0.15 2.15 -25.94
N ASP A 14 0.60 3.26 -25.86
CA ASP A 14 2.07 3.28 -25.92
C ASP A 14 2.70 2.55 -24.72
N THR A 15 2.19 2.74 -23.49
CA THR A 15 2.67 2.00 -22.31
C THR A 15 2.40 0.51 -22.43
N ILE A 16 1.21 0.08 -22.86
CA ILE A 16 0.92 -1.35 -23.07
C ILE A 16 1.84 -1.96 -24.13
N LEU A 17 2.07 -1.25 -25.25
CA LEU A 17 2.99 -1.70 -26.30
C LEU A 17 4.43 -1.82 -25.80
N LYS A 18 4.94 -0.83 -25.05
CA LYS A 18 6.28 -0.88 -24.44
C LYS A 18 6.44 -2.05 -23.48
N LEU A 19 5.43 -2.34 -22.64
CA LEU A 19 5.44 -3.49 -21.74
C LEU A 19 5.45 -4.83 -22.51
N GLN A 20 4.71 -4.93 -23.62
CA GLN A 20 4.76 -6.11 -24.49
C GLN A 20 6.15 -6.31 -25.11
N ILE A 21 6.79 -5.23 -25.60
CA ILE A 21 8.15 -5.25 -26.13
C ILE A 21 9.15 -5.68 -25.05
N HIS A 22 9.10 -5.08 -23.85
CA HIS A 22 9.95 -5.46 -22.74
C HIS A 22 9.76 -6.94 -22.33
N SER A 23 8.52 -7.43 -22.32
CA SER A 23 8.22 -8.84 -22.02
C SER A 23 8.79 -9.79 -23.07
N ALA A 24 8.69 -9.46 -24.35
CA ALA A 24 9.28 -10.23 -25.44
C ALA A 24 10.82 -10.28 -25.34
N LEU A 25 11.45 -9.12 -25.15
CA LEU A 25 12.90 -9.00 -24.97
C LEU A 25 13.40 -9.70 -23.70
N ALA A 26 12.64 -9.67 -22.60
CA ALA A 26 12.99 -10.40 -21.38
C ALA A 26 12.96 -11.92 -21.58
N LYS A 27 11.95 -12.44 -22.30
CA LYS A 27 11.87 -13.85 -22.70
C LYS A 27 13.02 -14.24 -23.64
N GLU A 28 13.40 -13.37 -24.56
CA GLU A 28 14.56 -13.58 -25.42
C GLU A 28 15.88 -13.57 -24.63
N ASN A 29 16.06 -12.64 -23.69
CA ASN A 29 17.22 -12.62 -22.80
C ASN A 29 17.36 -13.94 -22.04
N ILE A 30 16.28 -14.46 -21.46
CA ILE A 30 16.28 -15.76 -20.76
C ILE A 30 16.73 -16.90 -21.69
N LYS A 31 16.18 -16.98 -22.92
CA LYS A 31 16.63 -17.96 -23.93
C LYS A 31 18.12 -17.83 -24.26
N ASN A 32 18.61 -16.60 -24.33
CA ASN A 32 20.00 -16.26 -24.61
C ASN A 32 20.91 -16.27 -23.36
N LYS A 33 20.44 -16.80 -22.22
CA LYS A 33 21.14 -16.85 -20.92
C LYS A 33 21.62 -15.48 -20.40
N LYS A 34 20.93 -14.42 -20.79
CA LYS A 34 21.10 -13.04 -20.29
C LYS A 34 20.09 -12.76 -19.18
N SER A 35 20.43 -11.87 -18.26
CA SER A 35 19.51 -11.48 -17.19
C SER A 35 18.28 -10.72 -17.74
N PRO A 36 17.05 -11.09 -17.34
CA PRO A 36 15.85 -10.31 -17.64
C PRO A 36 15.67 -9.11 -16.70
N VAL A 37 16.39 -9.06 -15.56
CA VAL A 37 16.20 -8.07 -14.48
C VAL A 37 16.18 -6.62 -14.97
N PRO A 38 17.08 -6.15 -15.87
CA PRO A 38 17.06 -4.75 -16.31
C PRO A 38 15.77 -4.35 -17.06
N LEU A 39 15.22 -5.25 -17.88
CA LEU A 39 13.99 -5.00 -18.65
C LEU A 39 12.75 -5.06 -17.76
N LEU A 40 12.75 -5.96 -16.76
CA LEU A 40 11.70 -6.03 -15.75
C LEU A 40 11.71 -4.77 -14.87
N ALA A 41 12.89 -4.29 -14.45
CA ALA A 41 13.03 -3.05 -13.69
C ALA A 41 12.57 -1.82 -14.49
N GLN A 42 12.87 -1.75 -15.80
CA GLN A 42 12.33 -0.72 -16.69
C GLN A 42 10.81 -0.78 -16.81
N SER A 43 10.22 -1.97 -16.86
CA SER A 43 8.76 -2.18 -16.89
C SER A 43 8.08 -1.72 -15.60
N CYS A 44 8.66 -2.07 -14.44
CA CYS A 44 8.21 -1.58 -13.13
C CYS A 44 8.29 -0.05 -13.04
N SER A 45 9.39 0.56 -13.50
CA SER A 45 9.56 2.01 -13.49
C SER A 45 8.56 2.72 -14.43
N LEU A 46 8.33 2.18 -15.64
CA LEU A 46 7.34 2.69 -16.58
C LEU A 46 5.94 2.68 -15.95
N LEU A 47 5.56 1.58 -15.29
CA LEU A 47 4.27 1.45 -14.63
C LEU A 47 4.15 2.34 -13.38
N ASP A 48 5.18 2.45 -12.54
CA ASP A 48 5.14 3.30 -11.34
C ASP A 48 5.01 4.80 -11.67
N ASN A 49 5.61 5.24 -12.79
CA ASN A 49 5.42 6.59 -13.32
C ASN A 49 4.12 6.77 -14.13
N PHE A 50 3.37 5.68 -14.38
CA PHE A 50 2.13 5.73 -15.13
C PHE A 50 1.00 6.33 -14.27
N PRO A 51 0.22 7.31 -14.78
CA PRO A 51 -0.78 8.04 -13.99
C PRO A 51 -1.69 7.10 -13.21
N THR A 52 -1.92 7.36 -11.92
CA THR A 52 -2.76 6.47 -11.09
C THR A 52 -4.25 6.72 -11.24
N ARG A 53 -4.63 7.91 -11.74
CA ARG A 53 -5.98 8.27 -12.19
C ARG A 53 -5.90 9.35 -13.27
N SER A 54 -6.67 9.20 -14.33
CA SER A 54 -7.11 10.32 -15.18
C SER A 54 -8.65 10.35 -15.17
N GLN A 55 -9.22 11.54 -15.41
CA GLN A 55 -10.66 11.71 -15.64
C GLN A 55 -11.17 10.93 -16.87
N HIS A 56 -10.28 10.50 -17.76
CA HIS A 56 -10.60 9.88 -19.05
C HIS A 56 -10.40 8.36 -19.09
N TRP A 57 -10.02 7.74 -17.97
CA TRP A 57 -9.82 6.29 -17.90
C TRP A 57 -11.10 5.54 -17.56
N THR A 58 -11.28 4.40 -18.20
CA THR A 58 -12.31 3.44 -17.80
C THR A 58 -11.88 2.67 -16.54
N PRO A 59 -12.80 2.20 -15.69
CA PRO A 59 -12.46 1.34 -14.55
C PRO A 59 -11.67 0.09 -14.96
N ALA A 60 -11.96 -0.48 -16.14
CA ALA A 60 -11.21 -1.61 -16.68
C ALA A 60 -9.74 -1.29 -16.98
N GLN A 61 -9.43 -0.08 -17.45
CA GLN A 61 -8.05 0.38 -17.65
C GLN A 61 -7.33 0.57 -16.30
N GLU A 62 -7.99 1.15 -15.29
CA GLU A 62 -7.44 1.25 -13.92
C GLU A 62 -7.13 -0.14 -13.34
N THR A 63 -8.07 -1.09 -13.41
CA THR A 63 -7.88 -2.47 -12.95
C THR A 63 -6.73 -3.17 -13.68
N LEU A 64 -6.64 -3.05 -15.01
CA LEU A 64 -5.57 -3.65 -15.80
C LEU A 64 -4.19 -3.08 -15.42
N ILE A 65 -4.06 -1.76 -15.30
CA ILE A 65 -2.79 -1.12 -14.90
C ILE A 65 -2.37 -1.53 -13.49
N ASN A 66 -3.32 -1.67 -12.56
CA ASN A 66 -3.03 -2.11 -11.20
C ASN A 66 -2.61 -3.59 -11.15
N SER A 67 -3.22 -4.47 -11.96
CA SER A 67 -2.75 -5.85 -12.14
C SER A 67 -1.32 -5.87 -12.69
N LEU A 68 -1.09 -5.18 -13.83
CA LEU A 68 0.21 -5.13 -14.48
C LEU A 68 1.33 -4.59 -13.56
N LYS A 69 1.00 -3.65 -12.66
CA LYS A 69 1.90 -3.19 -11.59
C LYS A 69 2.31 -4.35 -10.67
N ILE A 70 1.33 -5.06 -10.10
CA ILE A 70 1.55 -6.21 -9.21
C ILE A 70 2.34 -7.30 -9.94
N ASP A 71 1.91 -7.69 -11.14
CA ASP A 71 2.52 -8.74 -11.95
C ASP A 71 3.97 -8.42 -12.33
N SER A 72 4.27 -7.16 -12.70
CA SER A 72 5.63 -6.74 -13.04
C SER A 72 6.56 -6.73 -11.83
N TRP A 73 6.08 -6.24 -10.68
CA TRP A 73 6.88 -6.23 -9.43
C TRP A 73 7.10 -7.65 -8.88
N LEU A 74 6.14 -8.56 -9.06
CA LEU A 74 6.29 -9.98 -8.76
C LEU A 74 7.31 -10.65 -9.69
N ALA A 75 7.21 -10.44 -11.01
CA ALA A 75 8.16 -10.99 -11.98
C ALA A 75 9.59 -10.47 -11.77
N LEU A 76 9.76 -9.18 -11.46
CA LEU A 76 11.05 -8.60 -11.09
C LEU A 76 11.61 -9.24 -9.82
N THR A 77 10.78 -9.38 -8.78
CA THR A 77 11.17 -10.03 -7.52
C THR A 77 11.70 -11.44 -7.77
N ASP A 78 10.97 -12.27 -8.51
CA ASP A 78 11.36 -13.65 -8.76
C ASP A 78 12.63 -13.74 -9.61
N ALA A 79 12.83 -12.81 -10.55
CA ALA A 79 14.07 -12.70 -11.30
C ALA A 79 15.27 -12.26 -10.43
N CYS A 80 15.08 -11.34 -9.48
CA CYS A 80 16.12 -10.92 -8.53
C CYS A 80 16.51 -12.06 -7.58
N ILE A 81 15.53 -12.82 -7.06
CA ILE A 81 15.78 -14.01 -6.23
C ILE A 81 16.57 -15.07 -7.03
N GLN A 82 16.17 -15.37 -8.27
CA GLN A 82 16.90 -16.30 -9.14
C GLN A 82 18.33 -15.82 -9.48
N ALA A 83 18.55 -14.51 -9.57
CA ALA A 83 19.87 -13.91 -9.76
C ALA A 83 20.69 -13.79 -8.47
N ASN A 84 20.14 -14.20 -7.32
CA ASN A 84 20.69 -13.98 -5.97
C ASN A 84 20.96 -12.51 -5.61
N ASP A 85 20.24 -11.57 -6.25
CA ASP A 85 20.24 -10.16 -5.86
C ASP A 85 19.20 -9.93 -4.76
N LEU A 86 19.58 -10.33 -3.54
CA LEU A 86 18.71 -10.27 -2.36
C LEU A 86 18.37 -8.82 -1.96
N ILE A 87 19.21 -7.84 -2.30
CA ILE A 87 18.96 -6.42 -2.00
C ILE A 87 17.87 -5.88 -2.93
N GLN A 88 17.95 -6.17 -4.23
CA GLN A 88 16.91 -5.77 -5.17
C GLN A 88 15.62 -6.58 -4.96
N ALA A 89 15.71 -7.85 -4.55
CA ALA A 89 14.55 -8.64 -4.13
C ALA A 89 13.85 -8.05 -2.89
N GLU A 90 14.60 -7.68 -1.83
CA GLU A 90 14.07 -7.00 -0.64
C GLU A 90 13.30 -5.74 -1.05
N SER A 91 13.90 -4.86 -1.85
CA SER A 91 13.28 -3.61 -2.29
C SER A 91 12.01 -3.85 -3.13
N SER A 92 12.06 -4.82 -4.06
CA SER A 92 10.94 -5.16 -4.94
C SER A 92 9.75 -5.74 -4.16
N LEU A 93 10.02 -6.59 -3.17
CA LEU A 93 9.01 -7.16 -2.28
C LEU A 93 8.33 -6.11 -1.39
N HIS A 94 9.08 -5.14 -0.85
CA HIS A 94 8.48 -4.02 -0.11
C HIS A 94 7.52 -3.22 -1.00
N ARG A 95 7.91 -2.94 -2.25
CA ARG A 95 7.05 -2.23 -3.21
C ARG A 95 5.82 -3.04 -3.59
N LEU A 96 5.97 -4.35 -3.84
CA LEU A 96 4.86 -5.28 -4.09
C LEU A 96 3.89 -5.31 -2.91
N SER A 97 4.39 -5.40 -1.67
CA SER A 97 3.55 -5.40 -0.47
C SER A 97 2.75 -4.11 -0.32
N ALA A 98 3.34 -2.95 -0.65
CA ALA A 98 2.65 -1.66 -0.60
C ALA A 98 1.51 -1.54 -1.64
N LEU A 99 1.64 -2.21 -2.80
CA LEU A 99 0.58 -2.30 -3.80
C LEU A 99 -0.55 -3.23 -3.33
N GLN A 100 -0.21 -4.40 -2.78
CA GLN A 100 -1.16 -5.39 -2.28
C GLN A 100 -1.88 -4.93 -0.99
N GLU A 101 -1.21 -4.20 -0.09
CA GLU A 101 -1.84 -3.64 1.13
C GLU A 101 -3.01 -2.71 0.80
N ALA A 102 -2.97 -2.00 -0.32
CA ALA A 102 -4.07 -1.15 -0.78
C ALA A 102 -5.27 -1.97 -1.27
N ALA A 103 -5.03 -3.11 -1.94
CA ALA A 103 -6.07 -4.01 -2.43
C ALA A 103 -6.70 -4.87 -1.33
N ALA A 104 -5.91 -5.32 -0.35
CA ALA A 104 -6.39 -6.09 0.81
C ALA A 104 -7.27 -5.26 1.77
N GLY A 105 -7.20 -3.92 1.69
CA GLY A 105 -8.11 -3.02 2.40
C GLY A 105 -8.09 -3.23 3.93
N PRO A 106 -9.26 -3.36 4.60
CA PRO A 106 -9.34 -3.57 6.06
C PRO A 106 -8.65 -4.84 6.58
N LEU A 107 -8.39 -5.83 5.72
CA LEU A 107 -7.61 -7.02 6.10
C LEU A 107 -6.14 -6.69 6.30
N SER A 108 -5.62 -5.67 5.61
CA SER A 108 -4.23 -5.25 5.74
C SER A 108 -3.88 -5.00 7.21
N LEU A 109 -3.06 -5.89 7.79
CA LEU A 109 -2.47 -5.77 9.12
C LEU A 109 -1.43 -4.65 9.12
N ARG A 110 -1.87 -3.42 8.82
CA ARG A 110 -1.03 -2.24 8.75
C ARG A 110 -0.51 -1.97 10.14
N SER A 111 0.79 -2.20 10.32
CA SER A 111 1.52 -1.76 11.49
C SER A 111 1.45 -0.24 11.53
N LYS A 112 0.45 0.30 12.24
CA LYS A 112 0.45 1.69 12.70
C LYS A 112 1.61 1.83 13.66
N ALA A 113 2.81 2.05 13.10
CA ALA A 113 3.91 2.68 13.79
C ALA A 113 3.42 4.08 14.17
N ASN A 114 2.70 4.15 15.30
CA ASN A 114 2.31 5.38 15.94
C ASN A 114 3.61 6.11 16.23
N LYS A 115 3.94 7.09 15.38
CA LYS A 115 5.05 8.00 15.56
C LYS A 115 4.67 8.88 16.73
N SER A 116 4.83 8.35 17.94
CA SER A 116 4.54 9.06 19.18
C SER A 116 5.46 10.27 19.21
N SER A 117 4.88 11.44 18.92
CA SER A 117 5.56 12.71 19.12
C SER A 117 5.84 12.80 20.61
N ARG A 118 7.05 12.42 21.01
CA ARG A 118 7.49 12.40 22.39
C ARG A 118 7.85 13.82 22.77
N ASN A 119 6.83 14.68 22.88
CA ASN A 119 6.94 16.03 23.43
C ASN A 119 7.61 15.91 24.80
N LYS A 120 8.91 16.22 24.83
CA LYS A 120 9.73 16.22 26.04
C LYS A 120 10.31 17.60 26.25
N SER A 121 9.41 18.59 26.32
CA SER A 121 9.73 19.90 26.89
C SER A 121 10.02 19.71 28.37
N ARG A 122 11.29 19.41 28.67
CA ARG A 122 11.91 19.92 29.89
C ARG A 122 12.32 21.35 29.56
N ASP A 123 11.58 22.32 30.08
CA ASP A 123 12.22 23.56 30.47
C ASP A 123 11.65 24.06 31.79
N THR A 124 12.55 24.62 32.60
CA THR A 124 12.31 25.09 33.96
C THR A 124 12.41 26.61 33.94
N GLY A 125 11.27 27.30 33.73
CA GLY A 125 11.24 28.73 33.47
C GLY A 125 10.18 29.49 34.29
N ARG A 126 10.63 30.14 35.36
CA ARG A 126 9.90 31.10 36.20
C ARG A 126 9.85 32.47 35.51
N SER A 127 8.69 33.15 35.47
CA SER A 127 8.53 34.60 35.80
C SER A 127 7.32 35.31 35.12
N SER A 128 6.41 35.80 35.97
CA SER A 128 5.69 37.09 35.98
C SER A 128 5.25 37.87 34.71
N ASN A 129 3.92 38.05 34.65
CA ASN A 129 3.15 39.33 34.68
C ASN A 129 2.97 40.28 33.47
N ASN A 130 1.71 40.73 33.37
CA ASN A 130 1.18 42.02 32.84
C ASN A 130 1.13 42.22 31.30
N THR A 131 0.13 42.90 30.69
CA THR A 131 -0.96 43.75 31.26
C THR A 131 -2.23 43.79 30.38
N SER A 132 -3.31 44.36 30.93
CA SER A 132 -4.69 44.48 30.43
C SER A 132 -4.94 45.14 29.08
N ALA A 133 -6.09 44.79 28.47
CA ALA A 133 -7.04 45.77 27.92
C ALA A 133 -8.49 45.25 28.06
N THR A 134 -9.36 46.02 28.71
CA THR A 134 -10.78 45.74 28.96
C THR A 134 -11.64 46.55 27.98
N VAL A 135 -12.91 46.15 27.72
CA VAL A 135 -14.14 47.01 27.79
C VAL A 135 -15.36 46.31 27.13
N ALA A 136 -16.44 46.13 27.93
CA ALA A 136 -17.88 46.01 27.57
C ALA A 136 -18.36 44.85 26.64
N THR A 137 -19.63 44.43 26.51
CA THR A 137 -20.92 44.41 27.27
C THR A 137 -21.94 43.70 26.34
N THR A 138 -22.94 42.87 26.67
CA THR A 138 -23.69 42.53 27.92
C THR A 138 -23.94 41.01 28.06
N ILE A 139 -24.75 40.61 29.05
CA ILE A 139 -25.55 39.36 29.21
C ILE A 139 -27.02 39.81 29.47
N PRO A 140 -28.09 38.98 29.59
CA PRO A 140 -28.24 37.52 29.40
C PRO A 140 -29.50 37.06 28.62
N GLU A 141 -29.61 35.75 28.31
CA GLU A 141 -30.85 35.01 28.64
C GLU A 141 -30.63 33.49 28.86
N THR A 142 -31.24 33.01 29.94
CA THR A 142 -31.52 31.62 30.34
C THR A 142 -32.70 31.04 29.52
N ALA A 143 -33.02 29.74 29.45
CA ALA A 143 -32.53 28.54 30.13
C ALA A 143 -32.69 27.27 29.27
N HIS A 144 -32.05 26.22 29.76
CA HIS A 144 -32.02 24.82 29.32
C HIS A 144 -33.38 24.07 29.41
N VAL A 145 -33.41 22.87 28.79
CA VAL A 145 -34.19 21.64 29.10
C VAL A 145 -35.08 21.13 27.94
N SER A 146 -34.64 20.05 27.29
CA SER A 146 -35.37 18.76 27.31
C SER A 146 -34.49 17.61 26.79
N ASP A 147 -34.59 16.47 27.45
CA ASP A 147 -33.77 15.28 27.24
C ASP A 147 -34.17 14.47 25.99
N ASN A 148 -33.16 13.96 25.25
CA ASN A 148 -33.07 12.56 24.81
C ASN A 148 -31.89 12.39 23.81
N PRO A 149 -30.89 11.52 24.10
CA PRO A 149 -29.92 11.12 23.10
C PRO A 149 -30.46 9.96 22.25
N PRO A 150 -30.53 10.07 20.91
CA PRO A 150 -30.60 8.88 20.08
C PRO A 150 -29.24 8.18 20.17
N SER A 151 -29.18 7.15 21.02
CA SER A 151 -28.07 6.19 21.04
C SER A 151 -28.10 5.40 19.74
N ALA A 152 -27.54 5.99 18.69
CA ALA A 152 -27.16 5.28 17.48
C ALA A 152 -25.94 4.42 17.82
N THR A 153 -26.20 3.26 18.44
CA THR A 153 -25.27 2.13 18.47
C THR A 153 -25.07 1.66 17.03
N SER A 154 -24.21 2.38 16.32
CA SER A 154 -23.58 1.93 15.08
C SER A 154 -22.65 0.76 15.44
N ASN A 155 -23.27 -0.41 15.62
CA ASN A 155 -22.57 -1.68 15.51
C ASN A 155 -21.73 -1.61 14.23
N PRO A 156 -20.40 -1.78 14.30
CA PRO A 156 -19.62 -2.04 13.11
C PRO A 156 -20.13 -3.38 12.58
N SER A 157 -20.99 -3.32 11.56
CA SER A 157 -21.28 -4.49 10.75
C SER A 157 -19.93 -4.98 10.22
N TYR A 158 -19.50 -6.14 10.70
CA TYR A 158 -18.36 -6.84 10.12
C TYR A 158 -18.82 -7.32 8.74
N ALA A 159 -18.73 -6.43 7.76
CA ALA A 159 -18.91 -6.77 6.37
C ALA A 159 -17.93 -7.90 6.05
N GLU A 160 -18.47 -9.05 5.61
CA GLU A 160 -17.65 -10.19 5.23
C GLU A 160 -16.67 -9.75 4.15
N ALA A 161 -15.39 -10.08 4.32
CA ALA A 161 -14.39 -9.71 3.34
C ALA A 161 -14.70 -10.34 1.98
N THR A 162 -14.71 -9.51 0.94
CA THR A 162 -15.02 -9.94 -0.43
C THR A 162 -13.99 -10.94 -0.93
N THR A 163 -14.34 -11.71 -1.96
CA THR A 163 -13.42 -12.68 -2.57
C THR A 163 -12.13 -12.01 -3.06
N GLU A 164 -12.22 -10.80 -3.63
CA GLU A 164 -11.03 -10.03 -4.05
C GLU A 164 -10.18 -9.58 -2.87
N GLN A 165 -10.79 -9.13 -1.77
CA GLN A 165 -10.07 -8.74 -0.56
C GLN A 165 -9.32 -9.93 0.06
N ARG A 166 -9.97 -11.10 0.13
CA ARG A 166 -9.34 -12.35 0.61
C ARG A 166 -8.20 -12.78 -0.30
N GLN A 167 -8.36 -12.67 -1.63
CA GLN A 167 -7.28 -12.98 -2.57
C GLN A 167 -6.08 -12.04 -2.37
N ALA A 168 -6.32 -10.73 -2.36
CA ALA A 168 -5.25 -9.73 -2.13
C ALA A 168 -4.54 -9.92 -0.77
N ALA A 169 -5.25 -10.39 0.27
CA ALA A 169 -4.64 -10.74 1.55
C ALA A 169 -3.79 -12.02 1.47
N ASN A 170 -4.19 -13.03 0.69
CA ASN A 170 -3.37 -14.21 0.41
C ASN A 170 -2.11 -13.85 -0.40
N ASP A 171 -2.23 -12.97 -1.40
CA ASP A 171 -1.09 -12.52 -2.19
C ASP A 171 -0.09 -11.72 -1.34
N LEU A 172 -0.61 -10.90 -0.41
CA LEU A 172 0.18 -10.16 0.58
C LEU A 172 0.89 -11.08 1.60
N ILE A 173 0.23 -12.17 2.02
CA ILE A 173 0.83 -13.24 2.84
C ILE A 173 2.03 -13.84 2.10
N GLN A 174 1.89 -14.23 0.84
CA GLN A 174 2.98 -14.80 0.03
C GLN A 174 4.15 -13.82 -0.12
N THR A 175 3.87 -12.53 -0.31
CA THR A 175 4.91 -11.47 -0.34
C THR A 175 5.65 -11.35 0.99
N TRP A 176 4.96 -11.45 2.13
CA TRP A 176 5.61 -11.46 3.45
C TRP A 176 6.40 -12.74 3.72
N GLU A 177 5.97 -13.90 3.21
CA GLU A 177 6.74 -15.14 3.27
C GLU A 177 8.03 -15.03 2.45
N LYS A 178 7.97 -14.49 1.23
CA LYS A 178 9.16 -14.20 0.42
C LYS A 178 10.10 -13.20 1.11
N LEU A 179 9.57 -12.16 1.77
CA LEU A 179 10.39 -11.25 2.59
C LEU A 179 11.05 -11.98 3.75
N SER A 180 10.32 -12.87 4.43
CA SER A 180 10.87 -13.68 5.52
C SER A 180 12.05 -14.53 5.04
N GLN A 181 11.91 -15.18 3.88
CA GLN A 181 12.98 -15.98 3.28
C GLN A 181 14.18 -15.13 2.89
N VAL A 182 13.98 -14.06 2.11
CA VAL A 182 15.06 -13.14 1.68
C VAL A 182 15.79 -12.56 2.89
N TYR A 183 15.09 -12.18 3.97
CA TYR A 183 15.72 -11.72 5.19
C TYR A 183 16.52 -12.80 5.91
N SER A 184 16.06 -14.05 5.91
CA SER A 184 16.80 -15.19 6.46
C SER A 184 18.10 -15.44 5.66
N ASP A 185 18.02 -15.39 4.34
CA ASP A 185 19.16 -15.60 3.42
C ASP A 185 20.20 -14.48 3.53
N MET A 186 19.77 -13.25 3.84
CA MET A 186 20.64 -12.12 4.19
C MET A 186 21.18 -12.17 5.64
N GLY A 187 20.84 -13.19 6.45
CA GLY A 187 21.21 -13.30 7.86
C GLY A 187 20.47 -12.34 8.81
N LYS A 188 19.48 -11.59 8.33
CA LYS A 188 18.69 -10.59 9.08
C LYS A 188 17.53 -11.26 9.83
N GLN A 189 17.84 -12.19 10.74
CA GLN A 189 16.85 -13.08 11.37
C GLN A 189 15.72 -12.36 12.14
N ASP A 190 15.97 -11.19 12.75
CA ASP A 190 14.91 -10.42 13.42
C ASP A 190 13.83 -9.93 12.44
N MET A 191 14.24 -9.53 11.23
CA MET A 191 13.30 -9.13 10.17
C MET A 191 12.56 -10.34 9.60
N ALA A 192 13.26 -11.46 9.38
CA ALA A 192 12.63 -12.71 8.94
C ALA A 192 11.50 -13.13 9.91
N ASN A 193 11.82 -13.19 11.20
CA ASN A 193 10.85 -13.48 12.27
C ASN A 193 9.70 -12.46 12.35
N ASN A 194 9.92 -11.19 11.99
CA ASN A 194 8.86 -10.18 11.96
C ASN A 194 7.84 -10.49 10.86
N PHE A 195 8.30 -10.75 9.63
CA PHE A 195 7.44 -11.05 8.49
C PHE A 195 6.74 -12.42 8.59
N ALA A 196 7.41 -13.44 9.14
CA ALA A 196 6.78 -14.73 9.47
C ALA A 196 5.63 -14.57 10.48
N LYS A 197 5.80 -13.74 11.52
CA LYS A 197 4.72 -13.42 12.48
C LYS A 197 3.61 -12.57 11.86
N ARG A 198 3.89 -11.79 10.82
CA ARG A 198 2.90 -10.94 10.13
C ARG A 198 2.02 -11.75 9.16
N SER A 199 2.62 -12.69 8.42
CA SER A 199 1.90 -13.64 7.57
C SER A 199 1.00 -14.57 8.39
N GLU A 200 1.51 -15.17 9.47
CA GLU A 200 0.69 -16.08 10.28
C GLU A 200 -0.55 -15.39 10.89
N LYS A 201 -0.38 -14.19 11.47
CA LYS A 201 -1.51 -13.40 11.97
C LYS A 201 -2.58 -13.07 10.92
N MET A 202 -2.17 -12.90 9.66
CA MET A 202 -3.12 -12.67 8.56
C MET A 202 -3.86 -13.97 8.20
N ARG A 203 -3.18 -15.11 8.17
CA ARG A 203 -3.81 -16.43 7.96
C ARG A 203 -4.84 -16.73 9.05
N GLU A 204 -4.50 -16.49 10.32
CA GLU A 204 -5.42 -16.59 11.45
C GLU A 204 -6.65 -15.68 11.26
N HIS A 205 -6.43 -14.42 10.88
CA HIS A 205 -7.52 -13.46 10.64
C HIS A 205 -8.44 -13.90 9.48
N LEU A 206 -7.88 -14.37 8.37
CA LEU A 206 -8.63 -14.90 7.22
C LEU A 206 -9.46 -16.13 7.59
N LYS A 207 -8.88 -17.06 8.37
CA LYS A 207 -9.57 -18.26 8.86
C LYS A 207 -10.74 -17.90 9.79
N ASN A 208 -10.54 -16.94 10.69
CA ASN A 208 -11.59 -16.48 11.62
C ASN A 208 -12.72 -15.70 10.93
N GLN A 209 -12.54 -15.31 9.65
CA GLN A 209 -13.58 -14.71 8.82
C GLN A 209 -14.22 -15.69 7.83
N GLN A 210 -13.90 -16.99 7.84
CA GLN A 210 -14.65 -17.96 7.04
C GLN A 210 -16.01 -18.22 7.70
N PRO A 211 -17.13 -18.20 6.95
CA PRO A 211 -18.39 -18.74 7.46
C PRO A 211 -18.21 -20.24 7.76
N GLN A 212 -18.84 -20.71 8.84
CA GLN A 212 -18.90 -22.14 9.20
C GLN A 212 -19.91 -22.90 8.34
#